data_AF-A0A537W1S1-F1
#
_entry.id   AF-A0A537W1S1-F1
#
_cell.length_a   1.000
_cell.length_b   1.000
_cell.length_c   1.000
_cell.angle_alpha   90.00
_cell.angle_beta   90.00
_cell.angle_gamma   90.00
#
_symmetry.space_group_name_H-M   'P 1'
#
loop_
_entity.id
_entity.type
_entity.pdbx_description
1 polymer ?
#
loop_
_entity_poly.entity_id
_entity_poly.type
_entity_poly.pdbx_seq_one_letter_code
_entity_poly.pdbx_strand_id
1 'polypeptide(L)' 'MTLHAGAYEVGVRELHDRLSEHLERVERGGEVVVTRRGRPIARLSAIDEQDPMQDLI' A
#
# COMPACT_ATOMS: atom_id res chain seq x y z
N MET A 1 6.89 -12.99 16.50
CA MET A 1 7.53 -11.94 15.71
C MET A 1 6.72 -11.76 14.44
N THR A 2 5.72 -10.88 14.44
CA THR A 2 4.91 -10.64 13.24
C THR A 2 5.56 -9.46 12.51
N LEU A 3 6.15 -9.77 11.36
CA LEU A 3 6.98 -8.87 10.56
C LEU A 3 6.21 -7.57 10.26
N HIS A 4 6.73 -6.45 10.77
CA HIS A 4 6.36 -5.13 10.29
C HIS A 4 7.01 -4.99 8.91
N ALA A 5 6.36 -5.47 7.86
CA ALA A 5 6.70 -5.06 6.51
C ALA A 5 6.52 -3.53 6.47
N GLY A 6 7.61 -2.79 6.25
CA GLY A 6 7.68 -1.35 6.47
C GLY A 6 6.73 -0.58 5.54
N ALA A 7 5.51 -0.35 6.01
CA ALA A 7 4.58 0.55 5.37
C ALA A 7 5.14 1.98 5.44
N TYR A 8 5.21 2.66 4.30
CA TYR A 8 5.65 4.05 4.24
C TYR A 8 4.50 4.96 3.76
N GLU A 9 4.52 6.21 4.21
CA GLU A 9 3.47 7.17 3.91
C GLU A 9 3.80 8.01 2.68
N VAL A 10 2.81 8.20 1.82
CA VAL A 10 2.89 9.05 0.63
C VAL A 10 1.65 9.93 0.55
N GLY A 11 1.84 11.22 0.24
CA GLY A 11 0.72 12.12 0.00
C GLY A 11 0.05 11.85 -1.35
N VAL A 12 -1.26 12.09 -1.47
CA VAL A 12 -2.02 11.88 -2.74
C VAL A 12 -1.35 12.54 -3.96
N ARG A 13 -0.74 13.72 -3.79
CA ARG A 13 -0.04 14.41 -4.88
C ARG A 13 1.23 13.68 -5.32
N GLU A 14 2.05 13.27 -4.37
CA GLU A 14 3.29 12.54 -4.65
C GLU A 14 2.98 11.15 -5.24
N LEU A 15 1.94 10.48 -4.72
CA LEU A 15 1.46 9.23 -5.29
C LEU A 15 1.06 9.39 -6.76
N HIS A 16 0.37 10.48 -7.10
CA HIS A 16 -0.03 10.76 -8.47
C HIS A 16 1.18 11.04 -9.37
N ASP A 17 2.14 11.84 -8.89
CA ASP A 17 3.31 12.25 -9.68
C ASP A 17 4.30 11.09 -9.92
N ARG A 18 4.32 10.08 -9.05
CA ARG A 18 5.23 8.92 -9.12
C ARG A 18 4.53 7.57 -8.97
N LEU A 19 3.31 7.47 -9.51
CA LEU A 19 2.45 6.30 -9.30
C LEU A 19 3.16 4.99 -9.66
N SER A 20 3.79 4.91 -10.82
CA SER A 20 4.45 3.68 -11.28
C SER A 20 5.55 3.20 -10.33
N GLU A 21 6.39 4.11 -9.82
CA GLU A 21 7.47 3.76 -8.87
C GLU A 21 6.91 3.18 -7.56
N HIS A 22 5.82 3.77 -7.06
CA HIS A 22 5.15 3.29 -5.87
C HIS A 22 4.49 1.92 -6.10
N LEU A 23 3.86 1.72 -7.26
CA LEU A 23 3.26 0.44 -7.64
C LEU A 23 4.30 -0.67 -7.78
N GLU A 24 5.45 -0.43 -8.41
CA GLU A 24 6.53 -1.42 -8.50
C GLU A 24 7.04 -1.86 -7.11
N ARG A 25 7.06 -0.94 -6.15
CA ARG A 25 7.43 -1.26 -4.77
C ARG A 25 6.34 -2.09 -4.08
N VAL A 26 5.08 -1.76 -4.34
CA VAL A 26 3.93 -2.52 -3.85
C VAL A 26 3.94 -3.95 -4.40
N GLU A 27 4.13 -4.12 -5.71
CA GLU A 27 4.23 -5.42 -6.40
C GLU A 27 5.37 -6.29 -5.87
N ARG A 28 6.47 -5.68 -5.40
CA ARG A 28 7.58 -6.40 -4.74
C ARG A 28 7.30 -6.80 -3.28
N GLY A 29 6.04 -6.70 -2.82
CA GLY A 29 5.61 -7.02 -1.46
C GLY A 29 5.68 -5.85 -0.48
N GLY A 30 5.82 -4.62 -0.99
CA GLY A 30 5.77 -3.41 -0.17
C GLY A 30 4.34 -2.98 0.17
N GLU A 31 4.22 -2.14 1.19
CA GLU A 31 2.94 -1.52 1.60
C GLU A 31 3.08 0.01 1.58
N VAL A 32 2.06 0.71 1.08
CA VAL A 32 2.02 2.17 0.99
C VAL A 32 0.77 2.69 1.68
N VAL A 33 0.93 3.62 2.60
CA VAL A 33 -0.19 4.36 3.20
C VAL A 33 -0.34 5.70 2.48
N VAL A 34 -1.51 5.92 1.88
CA VAL A 34 -1.81 7.16 1.17
C VAL A 34 -2.41 8.16 2.12
N THR A 35 -1.87 9.38 2.15
CA THR A 35 -2.34 10.45 3.03
C THR A 35 -2.87 11.65 2.24
N ARG A 36 -3.87 12.34 2.81
CA ARG A 36 -4.36 13.63 2.32
C ARG A 36 -4.30 14.64 3.46
N ARG A 37 -3.49 15.69 3.30
CA ARG A 37 -3.24 16.71 4.34
C ARG A 37 -2.75 16.06 5.66
N GLY A 38 -1.82 15.11 5.56
CA GLY A 38 -1.25 14.39 6.71
C GLY A 38 -2.18 13.38 7.37
N ARG A 39 -3.36 13.11 6.80
CA ARG A 39 -4.30 12.11 7.32
C ARG A 39 -4.29 10.88 6.41
N PRO A 40 -4.08 9.66 6.93
CA PRO A 40 -4.18 8.43 6.13
C PRO A 40 -5.61 8.25 5.61
N ILE A 41 -5.74 7.88 4.34
CA ILE A 41 -7.03 7.70 3.66
C ILE A 41 -7.13 6.39 2.88
N ALA A 42 -6.01 5.77 2.52
CA ALA A 42 -6.00 4.52 1.77
C ALA A 42 -4.68 3.78 2.02
N ARG A 43 -4.66 2.51 1.61
CA ARG A 43 -3.49 1.64 1.68
C ARG A 43 -3.38 0.84 0.40
N LEU A 44 -2.17 0.79 -0.18
CA LEU A 44 -1.85 -0.05 -1.32
C LEU A 44 -0.93 -1.18 -0.85
N SER A 45 -1.27 -2.39 -1.24
CA SER A 45 -0.50 -3.62 -1.03
C SER A 45 -0.57 -4.45 -2.30
N ALA A 46 0.39 -5.34 -2.51
CA ALA A 46 0.31 -6.30 -3.61
C ALA A 46 -1.02 -7.06 -3.51
N ILE A 47 -1.59 -7.33 -4.68
CA ILE A 47 -2.71 -8.24 -4.80
C ILE A 47 -2.06 -9.58 -5.14
N ASP A 48 -1.91 -10.48 -4.16
CA ASP A 48 -1.37 -11.84 -4.40
C ASP A 48 -2.28 -12.91 -3.77
N GLU A 49 -2.38 -14.06 -4.44
CA GLU A 49 -3.60 -14.82 -4.80
C GLU A 49 -4.44 -15.48 -3.68
N GLN A 50 -4.11 -15.31 -2.41
CA GLN A 50 -4.93 -15.85 -1.33
C GLN A 50 -4.91 -14.90 -0.14
N ASP A 51 -5.92 -14.05 -0.05
CA ASP A 51 -6.41 -13.69 1.26
C ASP A 51 -7.54 -14.68 1.61
N PRO A 52 -7.23 -15.79 2.31
CA PRO A 52 -8.25 -16.78 2.67
C PRO A 52 -9.33 -16.22 3.61
N MET A 53 -9.17 -14.99 4.12
CA MET A 53 -10.19 -14.30 4.90
C MET A 53 -11.14 -13.45 4.06
N GLN A 54 -10.82 -13.13 2.80
CA GLN A 54 -11.69 -12.29 1.94
C GLN A 54 -12.83 -13.08 1.27
N ASP A 55 -12.73 -14.41 1.19
CA ASP A 55 -13.72 -15.30 0.55
C ASP A 55 -14.86 -15.75 1.50
N LEU A 56 -14.88 -15.28 2.76
CA LEU A 56 -15.87 -15.70 3.77
C LEU A 56 -17.03 -14.69 3.96
N ILE A 57 -17.39 -13.91 2.95
CA ILE A 57 -18.51 -12.96 3.02
C ILE A 57 -19.65 -13.38 2.11
#